data_AF-A0AAW4W3Z4-F1
#
_entry.id   AF-A0AAW4W3Z4-F1
#
_cell.length_a   1.000
_cell.length_b   1.000
_cell.length_c   1.000
_cell.angle_alpha   90.00
_cell.angle_beta   90.00
_cell.angle_gamma   90.00
#
_symmetry.space_group_name_H-M   'P 1'
#
loop_
_entity.id
_entity.type
_entity.pdbx_description
1 polymer ?
#
loop_
_entity_poly.entity_id
_entity_poly.type
_entity_poly.pdbx_seq_one_letter_code
_entity_poly.pdbx_strand_id
1 'polypeptide(L)'
;MSEKYTIVQHEKRLFWLQNCPVLLHSYALTKNNTNNSIFLQCKFENIADKPITAMNIAVKCSDVSHQELANVDNFPYLDINVQPYTLFGDKTPVALPNNTTRNVRIIPLKVIFSDDTTWENTSERAYELAEYEQQPISSLGELADQYKRDLHKICTDSEKHNYLPANTNGFTICGCGHIIRDTGRYCPACSVDIEKLSKLNNTHILQEHLANYQTAQAKSQQQQKVKKRKLVRGITATGIVAVLAITIPLGYSAIKKNAFMKSFEQAQEYSDRFSACEEFAACITDGGTVMLTDPYKNIQLDTNAWHDMKSILTIYPPSYGGCIHGSRTDNVSVETNLWSMETKICTPSKDIQEDDSNVIKAVPITKYGAIELMENGTISSEVDSLSQLRNIVDIDKCFGDRMHNYQVLATLSENGTVQLFSASHFYKTHYNTDGWKNIVQISGDTHNLVGLCKDGTVVVTGTNDYGQYDAEQWTDIVAVKAIQDSVYGIKKDGTIVGTGYIPEHCKYDLGDLKLW
;
A
#
# COMPACT_ATOMS: atom_id res chain seq x y z
N MET A 1 11.15 16.89 39.82
CA MET A 1 11.16 15.47 40.26
C MET A 1 12.17 14.75 39.38
N SER A 2 13.25 14.20 39.94
CA SER A 2 14.17 13.38 39.14
C SER A 2 13.45 12.11 38.67
N GLU A 3 13.62 11.71 37.42
CA GLU A 3 13.06 10.47 36.90
C GLU A 3 13.51 9.29 37.78
N LYS A 4 12.56 8.43 38.16
CA LYS A 4 12.82 7.29 39.06
C LYS A 4 13.72 6.24 38.41
N TYR A 5 13.65 6.10 37.09
CA TYR A 5 14.41 5.13 36.30
C TYR A 5 15.05 5.80 35.08
N THR A 6 16.22 5.30 34.68
CA THR A 6 16.94 5.76 33.49
C THR A 6 17.43 4.55 32.69
N ILE A 7 17.17 4.54 31.38
CA ILE A 7 17.69 3.52 30.47
C ILE A 7 19.17 3.81 30.23
N VAL A 8 20.04 2.87 30.58
CA VAL A 8 21.49 2.96 30.46
C VAL A 8 21.96 2.41 29.13
N GLN A 9 21.31 1.34 28.66
CA GLN A 9 21.57 0.71 27.38
C GLN A 9 20.26 0.11 26.87
N HIS A 10 20.03 0.21 25.56
CA HIS A 10 18.93 -0.47 24.90
C HIS A 10 19.45 -1.06 23.60
N GLU A 11 19.41 -2.38 23.51
CA GLU A 11 19.73 -3.12 22.31
C GLU A 11 18.42 -3.57 21.67
N LYS A 12 18.20 -3.12 20.43
CA LYS A 12 16.95 -3.36 19.68
C LYS A 12 17.11 -4.44 18.61
N ARG A 13 18.34 -4.88 18.34
CA ARG A 13 18.60 -5.91 17.35
C ARG A 13 18.25 -7.29 17.90
N LEU A 14 17.90 -8.18 17.00
CA LEU A 14 17.55 -9.56 17.31
C LEU A 14 18.80 -10.39 17.63
N PHE A 15 18.69 -11.26 18.62
CA PHE A 15 19.69 -12.25 18.97
C PHE A 15 19.09 -13.65 18.96
N TRP A 16 19.93 -14.63 18.65
CA TRP A 16 19.54 -16.01 18.47
C TRP A 16 20.63 -16.95 18.96
N LEU A 17 20.26 -18.20 19.14
CA LEU A 17 21.19 -19.28 19.43
C LEU A 17 20.74 -20.49 18.64
N GLN A 18 21.70 -21.17 18.00
CA GLN A 18 21.42 -22.35 17.18
C GLN A 18 20.56 -23.37 17.94
N ASN A 19 19.49 -23.85 17.30
CA ASN A 19 18.52 -24.80 17.85
C ASN A 19 17.73 -24.34 19.09
N CYS A 20 17.92 -23.11 19.57
CA CYS A 20 17.16 -22.58 20.69
C CYS A 20 15.70 -22.31 20.28
N PRO A 21 14.70 -22.74 21.08
CA PRO A 21 13.29 -22.52 20.80
C PRO A 21 12.80 -21.11 21.15
N VAL A 22 13.69 -20.23 21.63
CA VAL A 22 13.36 -18.86 22.06
C VAL A 22 14.34 -17.88 21.43
N LEU A 23 13.82 -16.84 20.79
CA LEU A 23 14.62 -15.71 20.31
C LEU A 23 14.67 -14.60 21.36
N LEU A 24 15.76 -13.84 21.37
CA LEU A 24 15.89 -12.61 22.15
C LEU A 24 15.69 -11.42 21.20
N HIS A 25 14.50 -10.83 21.23
CA HIS A 25 14.11 -9.70 20.37
C HIS A 25 14.86 -8.42 20.69
N SER A 26 15.00 -8.13 21.98
CA SER A 26 15.66 -6.92 22.48
C SER A 26 15.92 -7.06 23.97
N TYR A 27 16.80 -6.20 24.49
CA TYR A 27 16.96 -6.04 25.93
C TYR A 27 17.36 -4.61 26.30
N ALA A 28 17.05 -4.24 27.54
CA ALA A 28 17.43 -2.95 28.11
C ALA A 28 18.06 -3.12 29.50
N LEU A 29 19.10 -2.32 29.76
CA LEU A 29 19.64 -2.12 31.10
C LEU A 29 19.06 -0.84 31.67
N THR A 30 18.33 -0.95 32.79
CA THR A 30 17.64 0.17 33.43
C THR A 30 18.21 0.40 34.81
N LYS A 31 18.60 1.64 35.10
CA LYS A 31 19.05 2.09 36.41
C LYS A 31 17.89 2.64 37.22
N ASN A 32 17.77 2.21 38.47
CA ASN A 32 16.92 2.88 39.46
C ASN A 32 17.71 4.01 40.13
N ASN A 33 17.25 5.25 39.96
CA ASN A 33 17.94 6.43 40.46
C ASN A 33 17.80 6.63 41.98
N THR A 34 16.94 5.85 42.64
CA THR A 34 16.71 5.94 44.10
C THR A 34 17.75 5.14 44.88
N ASN A 35 18.09 3.93 44.41
CA ASN A 35 19.00 3.01 45.11
C ASN A 35 20.21 2.59 44.26
N ASN A 36 20.37 3.18 43.07
CA ASN A 36 21.40 2.87 42.07
C ASN A 36 21.41 1.43 41.54
N SER A 37 20.41 0.59 41.81
CA SER A 37 20.40 -0.78 41.30
C SER A 37 20.20 -0.79 39.77
N ILE A 38 20.81 -1.77 39.10
CA ILE A 38 20.64 -2.01 37.66
C ILE A 38 19.79 -3.26 37.47
N PHE A 39 18.85 -3.19 36.54
CA PHE A 39 18.02 -4.30 36.12
C PHE A 39 18.18 -4.53 34.63
N LEU A 40 18.17 -5.80 34.24
CA LEU A 40 18.06 -6.23 32.85
C LEU A 40 16.59 -6.57 32.56
N GLN A 41 16.03 -6.02 31.50
CA GLN A 41 14.74 -6.42 30.96
C GLN A 41 14.96 -7.02 29.59
N CYS A 42 14.51 -8.26 29.39
CA CYS A 42 14.63 -8.97 28.14
C CYS A 42 13.25 -9.13 27.50
N LYS A 43 13.17 -8.95 26.18
CA LYS A 43 11.99 -9.30 25.39
C LYS A 43 12.32 -10.52 24.55
N PHE A 44 11.64 -11.61 24.84
CA PHE A 44 11.82 -12.89 24.16
C PHE A 44 10.64 -13.19 23.23
N GLU A 45 10.83 -14.07 22.25
CA GLU A 45 9.77 -14.67 21.44
C GLU A 45 9.85 -16.20 21.52
N ASN A 46 8.71 -16.84 21.78
CA ASN A 46 8.59 -18.29 21.63
C ASN A 46 8.51 -18.63 20.14
N ILE A 47 9.53 -19.26 19.58
CA ILE A 47 9.52 -19.71 18.17
C ILE A 47 9.33 -21.23 18.03
N ALA A 48 8.99 -21.90 19.12
CA ALA A 48 8.52 -23.28 19.08
C ALA A 48 7.04 -23.34 18.70
N ASP A 49 6.64 -24.51 18.22
CA ASP A 49 5.25 -24.91 17.96
C ASP A 49 4.51 -25.33 19.24
N LYS A 50 5.13 -25.19 20.40
CA LYS A 50 4.59 -25.59 21.71
C LYS A 50 4.54 -24.42 22.70
N PRO A 51 3.52 -24.34 23.56
CA PRO A 51 3.51 -23.37 24.65
C PRO A 51 4.67 -23.60 25.63
N ILE A 52 5.28 -22.50 26.12
CA ILE A 52 6.34 -22.53 27.14
C ILE A 52 5.74 -22.24 28.51
N THR A 53 6.10 -23.07 29.50
CA THR A 53 5.66 -22.97 30.89
C THR A 53 6.74 -22.42 31.82
N ALA A 54 8.02 -22.60 31.48
CA ALA A 54 9.13 -22.00 32.20
C ALA A 54 10.37 -21.83 31.31
N MET A 55 11.21 -20.86 31.65
CA MET A 55 12.50 -20.64 31.01
C MET A 55 13.53 -20.17 32.04
N ASN A 56 14.77 -20.67 31.93
CA ASN A 56 15.88 -20.25 32.77
C ASN A 56 16.95 -19.60 31.91
N ILE A 57 17.52 -18.49 32.40
CA ILE A 57 18.66 -17.82 31.77
C ILE A 57 19.79 -17.61 32.77
N ALA A 58 21.02 -17.54 32.27
CA ALA A 58 22.14 -16.91 32.96
C ALA A 58 22.48 -15.57 32.31
N VAL A 59 23.07 -14.67 33.08
CA VAL A 59 23.51 -13.35 32.61
C VAL A 59 24.95 -13.14 33.05
N LYS A 60 25.87 -13.16 32.09
CA LYS A 60 27.25 -12.73 32.33
C LYS A 60 27.31 -11.22 32.29
N CYS A 61 27.92 -10.61 33.32
CA CYS A 61 27.94 -9.17 33.50
C CYS A 61 29.37 -8.62 33.37
N SER A 62 29.52 -7.48 32.71
CA SER A 62 30.77 -6.73 32.70
C SER A 62 30.56 -5.22 32.75
N ASP A 63 31.61 -4.49 33.14
CA ASP A 63 31.60 -3.03 33.18
C ASP A 63 31.91 -2.42 31.80
N VAL A 64 32.06 -1.08 31.74
CA VAL A 64 32.40 -0.34 30.50
C VAL A 64 33.75 -0.74 29.89
N SER A 65 34.65 -1.31 30.69
CA SER A 65 35.97 -1.76 30.27
C SER A 65 36.02 -3.25 29.91
N HIS A 66 34.85 -3.91 29.89
CA HIS A 66 34.70 -5.35 29.71
C HIS A 66 35.30 -6.20 30.84
N GLN A 67 35.60 -5.62 32.00
CA GLN A 67 35.99 -6.39 33.18
C GLN A 67 34.79 -7.20 33.68
N GLU A 68 35.00 -8.50 33.91
CA GLU A 68 33.95 -9.39 34.42
C GLU A 68 33.51 -9.00 35.83
N LEU A 69 32.20 -9.07 36.06
CA LEU A 69 31.53 -8.80 37.32
C LEU A 69 30.79 -10.05 37.80
N ALA A 70 30.23 -10.01 39.02
CA ALA A 70 29.39 -11.10 39.49
C ALA A 70 28.18 -11.29 38.57
N ASN A 71 27.90 -12.56 38.24
CA ASN A 71 26.92 -12.98 37.26
C ASN A 71 25.58 -13.32 37.91
N VAL A 72 24.53 -13.44 37.08
CA VAL A 72 23.30 -14.13 37.46
C VAL A 72 23.38 -15.52 36.88
N ASP A 73 23.63 -16.53 37.72
CA ASP A 73 23.91 -17.89 37.22
C ASP A 73 22.64 -18.65 36.81
N ASN A 74 21.50 -18.32 37.40
CA ASN A 74 20.21 -18.92 37.05
C ASN A 74 19.04 -18.01 37.46
N PHE A 75 18.44 -17.35 36.48
CA PHE A 75 17.21 -16.58 36.66
C PHE A 75 16.03 -17.33 36.03
N PRO A 76 15.02 -17.70 36.83
CA PRO A 76 13.86 -18.43 36.33
C PRO A 76 12.71 -17.48 35.97
N TYR A 77 12.19 -17.62 34.75
CA TYR A 77 10.85 -17.17 34.35
C TYR A 77 9.88 -18.31 34.61
N LEU A 78 9.11 -18.21 35.68
CA LEU A 78 8.16 -19.23 36.15
C LEU A 78 6.72 -18.75 35.95
N ASP A 79 5.77 -19.68 36.07
CA ASP A 79 4.32 -19.41 36.04
C ASP A 79 3.88 -18.65 34.78
N ILE A 80 4.58 -18.89 33.66
CA ILE A 80 4.28 -18.32 32.35
C ILE A 80 3.47 -19.32 31.53
N ASN A 81 2.69 -18.82 30.57
CA ASN A 81 2.01 -19.63 29.55
C ASN A 81 2.17 -18.92 28.20
N VAL A 82 3.35 -19.05 27.62
CA VAL A 82 3.72 -18.34 26.39
C VAL A 82 3.29 -19.19 25.21
N GLN A 83 2.24 -18.75 24.50
CA GLN A 83 1.76 -19.43 23.31
C GLN A 83 2.83 -19.45 22.20
N PRO A 84 2.80 -20.41 21.28
CA PRO A 84 3.64 -20.40 20.08
C PRO A 84 3.63 -19.04 19.39
N TYR A 85 4.80 -18.55 18.98
CA TYR A 85 4.98 -17.33 18.19
C TYR A 85 4.50 -16.04 18.89
N THR A 86 4.61 -16.01 20.22
CA THR A 86 4.26 -14.84 21.02
C THR A 86 5.44 -14.30 21.83
N LEU A 87 5.39 -13.00 22.10
CA LEU A 87 6.41 -12.27 22.85
C LEU A 87 6.19 -12.38 24.37
N PHE A 88 7.27 -12.42 25.15
CA PHE A 88 7.22 -12.48 26.62
C PHE A 88 8.49 -11.93 27.30
N GLY A 89 8.47 -11.88 28.63
CA GLY A 89 9.64 -11.57 29.48
C GLY A 89 9.86 -10.07 29.78
N ASP A 90 9.33 -9.18 28.95
CA ASP A 90 9.55 -7.72 29.02
C ASP A 90 9.08 -7.06 30.33
N LYS A 91 8.10 -7.69 31.00
CA LYS A 91 7.55 -7.24 32.28
C LYS A 91 8.31 -7.74 33.51
N THR A 92 9.27 -8.66 33.34
CA THR A 92 9.97 -9.31 34.46
C THR A 92 11.43 -8.85 34.50
N PRO A 93 11.79 -7.90 35.40
CA PRO A 93 13.15 -7.42 35.50
C PRO A 93 14.07 -8.43 36.21
N VAL A 94 15.24 -8.66 35.62
CA VAL A 94 16.34 -9.43 36.21
C VAL A 94 17.25 -8.48 36.99
N ALA A 95 17.27 -8.60 38.32
CA ALA A 95 18.16 -7.81 39.15
C ALA A 95 19.62 -8.22 38.91
N LEU A 96 20.49 -7.25 38.58
CA LEU A 96 21.90 -7.51 38.36
C LEU A 96 22.70 -7.30 39.66
N PRO A 97 23.69 -8.16 39.98
CA PRO A 97 24.40 -8.09 41.26
C PRO A 97 25.21 -6.81 41.48
N ASN A 98 25.67 -6.19 40.39
CA ASN A 98 26.55 -5.02 40.43
C ASN A 98 25.89 -3.80 39.76
N ASN A 99 25.90 -2.65 40.45
CA ASN A 99 25.34 -1.40 39.93
C ASN A 99 26.21 -0.72 38.85
N THR A 100 27.44 -1.22 38.66
CA THR A 100 28.38 -0.78 37.62
C THR A 100 28.25 -1.57 36.33
N THR A 101 27.39 -2.59 36.25
CA THR A 101 27.20 -3.38 35.02
C THR A 101 26.76 -2.47 33.86
N ARG A 102 27.45 -2.60 32.73
CA ARG A 102 27.20 -1.83 31.49
C ARG A 102 27.18 -2.70 30.24
N ASN A 103 27.56 -3.95 30.36
CA ASN A 103 27.52 -4.93 29.28
C ASN A 103 26.98 -6.25 29.84
N VAL A 104 26.17 -6.95 29.04
CA VAL A 104 25.61 -8.26 29.41
C VAL A 104 25.72 -9.24 28.26
N ARG A 105 25.94 -10.51 28.60
CA ARG A 105 25.73 -11.64 27.68
C ARG A 105 24.69 -12.57 28.28
N ILE A 106 23.60 -12.76 27.56
CA ILE A 106 22.44 -13.53 28.02
C ILE A 106 22.56 -14.94 27.48
N ILE A 107 22.51 -15.93 28.37
CA ILE A 107 22.66 -17.34 28.05
C ILE A 107 21.32 -18.02 28.36
N PRO A 108 20.57 -18.50 27.36
CA PRO A 108 19.41 -19.34 27.63
C PRO A 108 19.91 -20.68 28.16
N LEU A 109 19.43 -21.12 29.32
CA LEU A 109 19.88 -22.37 29.96
C LEU A 109 18.92 -23.51 29.64
N LYS A 110 17.63 -23.29 29.88
CA LYS A 110 16.60 -24.32 29.78
C LYS A 110 15.25 -23.72 29.42
N VAL A 111 14.47 -24.42 28.61
CA VAL A 111 13.08 -24.10 28.27
C VAL A 111 12.23 -25.34 28.53
N ILE A 112 11.12 -25.16 29.25
CA ILE A 112 10.16 -26.22 29.58
C ILE A 112 8.85 -25.92 28.85
N PHE A 113 8.33 -26.92 28.15
CA PHE A 113 7.08 -26.82 27.39
C PHE A 113 5.88 -27.35 28.16
N SER A 114 4.67 -27.06 27.68
CA SER A 114 3.42 -27.52 28.30
C SER A 114 3.18 -29.04 28.22
N ASP A 115 3.95 -29.76 27.40
CA ASP A 115 3.91 -31.22 27.27
C ASP A 115 5.04 -31.91 28.07
N ASP A 116 5.64 -31.18 29.02
CA ASP A 116 6.77 -31.59 29.87
C ASP A 116 8.07 -31.89 29.12
N THR A 117 8.13 -31.69 27.79
CA THR A 117 9.39 -31.76 27.06
C THR A 117 10.27 -30.55 27.39
N THR A 118 11.59 -30.73 27.30
CA THR A 118 12.56 -29.68 27.62
C THR A 118 13.61 -29.51 26.56
N TRP A 119 13.99 -28.26 26.31
CA TRP A 119 15.21 -27.92 25.58
C TRP A 119 16.26 -27.40 26.56
N GLU A 120 17.52 -27.83 26.40
CA GLU A 120 18.63 -27.44 27.27
C GLU A 120 19.84 -26.99 26.45
N ASN A 121 20.49 -25.92 26.89
CA ASN A 121 21.72 -25.40 26.30
C ASN A 121 22.94 -26.04 26.97
N THR A 122 23.27 -27.27 26.58
CA THR A 122 24.42 -28.01 27.12
C THR A 122 25.78 -27.35 26.83
N SER A 123 25.83 -26.45 25.84
CA SER A 123 27.04 -25.71 25.46
C SER A 123 27.26 -24.43 26.26
N GLU A 124 26.29 -24.00 27.06
CA GLU A 124 26.27 -22.73 27.80
C GLU A 124 26.59 -21.50 26.93
N ARG A 125 26.34 -21.57 25.63
CA ARG A 125 26.59 -20.47 24.71
C ARG A 125 25.58 -19.35 24.91
N ALA A 126 26.08 -18.12 24.92
CA ALA A 126 25.23 -16.94 24.92
C ALA A 126 24.48 -16.79 23.59
N TYR A 127 23.38 -16.07 23.64
CA TYR A 127 22.76 -15.50 22.45
C TYR A 127 23.78 -14.71 21.63
N GLU A 128 23.74 -14.87 20.32
CA GLU A 128 24.58 -14.18 19.34
C GLU A 128 23.72 -13.25 18.50
N LEU A 129 24.29 -12.15 18.03
CA LEU A 129 23.57 -11.20 17.19
C LEU A 129 23.12 -11.92 15.92
N ALA A 130 21.84 -11.79 15.56
CA ALA A 130 21.30 -12.35 14.34
C ALA A 130 21.69 -11.47 13.15
N GLU A 131 22.96 -11.54 12.74
CA GLU A 131 23.43 -10.92 11.50
C GLU A 131 22.98 -11.80 10.32
N TYR A 132 21.93 -11.35 9.63
CA TYR A 132 21.46 -11.97 8.39
C TYR A 132 21.12 -10.87 7.39
N GLU A 133 21.38 -11.15 6.11
CA GLU A 133 21.00 -10.28 5.01
C GLU A 133 20.01 -11.01 4.12
N GLN A 134 18.75 -10.61 4.16
CA GLN A 134 17.78 -11.08 3.17
C GLN A 134 17.85 -10.16 1.95
N GLN A 135 18.04 -10.76 0.78
CA GLN A 135 17.98 -10.01 -0.46
C GLN A 135 16.53 -9.59 -0.75
N PRO A 136 16.27 -8.31 -1.06
CA PRO A 136 14.91 -7.87 -1.39
C PRO A 136 14.45 -8.55 -2.68
N ILE A 137 13.16 -8.80 -2.86
CA ILE A 137 12.64 -9.42 -4.10
C ILE A 137 13.00 -8.59 -5.34
N SER A 138 13.12 -7.27 -5.18
CA SER A 138 13.56 -6.35 -6.25
C SER A 138 14.95 -6.66 -6.80
N SER A 139 15.81 -7.34 -6.04
CA SER A 139 17.14 -7.79 -6.50
C SER A 139 17.07 -8.78 -7.68
N LEU A 140 15.91 -9.41 -7.92
CA LEU A 140 15.68 -10.29 -9.07
C LEU A 140 15.48 -9.55 -10.40
N GLY A 141 15.39 -8.22 -10.41
CA GLY A 141 15.20 -7.43 -11.63
C GLY A 141 13.91 -7.80 -12.37
N GLU A 142 13.99 -8.08 -13.67
CA GLU A 142 12.84 -8.46 -14.52
C GLU A 142 12.11 -9.73 -14.05
N LEU A 143 12.77 -10.57 -13.25
CA LEU A 143 12.18 -11.80 -12.71
C LEU A 143 11.37 -11.55 -11.43
N ALA A 144 11.44 -10.37 -10.83
CA ALA A 144 10.76 -10.05 -9.56
C ALA A 144 9.24 -10.23 -9.66
N ASP A 145 8.62 -9.76 -10.74
CA ASP A 145 7.17 -9.91 -10.95
C ASP A 145 6.78 -11.37 -11.20
N GLN A 146 7.65 -12.15 -11.85
CA GLN A 146 7.43 -13.57 -12.04
C GLN A 146 7.53 -14.33 -10.71
N TYR A 147 8.53 -14.01 -9.89
CA TYR A 147 8.67 -14.54 -8.54
C TYR A 147 7.42 -14.25 -7.69
N LYS A 148 6.91 -13.01 -7.70
CA LYS A 148 5.67 -12.64 -6.98
C LYS A 148 4.45 -13.42 -7.49
N ARG A 149 4.31 -13.59 -8.81
CA ARG A 149 3.22 -14.41 -9.40
C ARG A 149 3.29 -15.86 -8.96
N ASP A 150 4.48 -16.45 -8.91
CA ASP A 150 4.64 -17.84 -8.48
C ASP A 150 4.47 -17.98 -6.96
N LEU A 151 4.93 -16.99 -6.18
CA LEU A 151 4.75 -16.94 -4.74
C LEU A 151 3.26 -16.91 -4.36
N HIS A 152 2.46 -16.11 -5.07
CA HIS A 152 1.01 -16.03 -4.87
C HIS A 152 0.30 -17.38 -5.10
N LYS A 153 0.90 -18.32 -5.83
CA LYS A 153 0.35 -19.68 -6.01
C LYS A 153 0.59 -20.59 -4.81
N ILE A 154 1.57 -20.28 -3.95
CA ILE A 154 1.99 -21.13 -2.84
C ILE A 154 1.81 -20.49 -1.46
N CYS A 155 1.57 -19.18 -1.39
CA CYS A 155 1.40 -18.40 -0.16
C CYS A 155 0.17 -17.51 -0.29
N THR A 156 -0.77 -17.63 0.65
CA THR A 156 -2.00 -16.82 0.69
C THR A 156 -1.70 -15.38 1.10
N ASP A 157 -0.75 -15.20 2.03
CA ASP A 157 -0.26 -13.91 2.51
C ASP A 157 1.01 -13.48 1.76
N SER A 158 1.05 -13.72 0.44
CA SER A 158 2.21 -13.45 -0.40
C SER A 158 2.64 -11.97 -0.40
N GLU A 159 1.73 -11.05 -0.10
CA GLU A 159 1.95 -9.61 0.04
C GLU A 159 2.82 -9.26 1.25
N LYS A 160 2.88 -10.11 2.28
CA LYS A 160 3.78 -9.92 3.43
C LYS A 160 5.24 -10.18 3.05
N HIS A 161 5.51 -10.80 1.90
CA HIS A 161 6.87 -11.11 1.47
C HIS A 161 7.52 -9.94 0.73
N ASN A 162 8.50 -9.31 1.38
CA ASN A 162 9.32 -8.27 0.78
C ASN A 162 10.71 -8.77 0.38
N TYR A 163 11.12 -9.92 0.91
CA TYR A 163 12.45 -10.47 0.74
C TYR A 163 12.43 -11.90 0.21
N LEU A 164 13.57 -12.34 -0.33
CA LEU A 164 13.81 -13.74 -0.65
C LEU A 164 14.04 -14.54 0.64
N PRO A 165 13.64 -15.82 0.68
CA PRO A 165 13.95 -16.68 1.82
C PRO A 165 15.46 -16.76 2.01
N ALA A 166 15.91 -16.67 3.25
CA ALA A 166 17.31 -16.86 3.62
C ALA A 166 17.44 -18.09 4.52
N ASN A 167 18.51 -18.87 4.35
CA ASN A 167 18.84 -19.95 5.26
C ASN A 167 20.20 -19.64 5.89
N THR A 168 20.20 -19.51 7.21
CA THR A 168 21.38 -19.15 8.00
C THR A 168 21.54 -20.14 9.14
N ASN A 169 22.70 -20.83 9.21
CA ASN A 169 23.19 -21.61 10.35
C ASN A 169 22.13 -22.26 11.29
N GLY A 170 21.10 -22.91 10.74
CA GLY A 170 20.07 -23.64 11.49
C GLY A 170 18.70 -22.96 11.65
N PHE A 171 18.46 -21.83 10.98
CA PHE A 171 17.15 -21.22 10.84
C PHE A 171 16.89 -20.80 9.40
N THR A 172 15.63 -20.92 8.99
CA THR A 172 15.13 -20.37 7.75
C THR A 172 14.36 -19.09 8.05
N ILE A 173 14.71 -18.01 7.37
CA ILE A 173 13.99 -16.75 7.44
C ILE A 173 13.08 -16.69 6.24
N CYS A 174 11.77 -16.65 6.51
CA CYS A 174 10.78 -16.55 5.46
C CYS A 174 10.91 -15.21 4.73
N GLY A 175 10.41 -15.14 3.49
CA GLY A 175 10.33 -13.86 2.77
C GLY A 175 9.44 -12.81 3.46
N CYS A 176 8.56 -13.23 4.37
CA CYS A 176 7.78 -12.35 5.24
C CYS A 176 8.52 -11.83 6.47
N GLY A 177 9.79 -12.22 6.68
CA GLY A 177 10.63 -11.80 7.80
C GLY A 177 10.48 -12.67 9.06
N HIS A 178 9.55 -13.62 9.11
CA HIS A 178 9.41 -14.52 10.26
C HIS A 178 10.51 -15.60 10.25
N ILE A 179 11.08 -15.86 11.42
CA ILE A 179 12.16 -16.84 11.61
C ILE A 179 11.57 -18.19 11.95
N ILE A 180 11.98 -19.20 11.20
CA ILE A 180 11.47 -20.56 11.27
C ILE A 180 12.62 -21.47 11.64
N ARG A 181 12.37 -22.32 12.62
CA ARG A 181 13.29 -23.40 12.99
C ARG A 181 13.44 -24.35 11.79
N ASP A 182 14.63 -24.93 11.62
CA ASP A 182 14.94 -25.83 10.48
C ASP A 182 13.95 -27.01 10.31
N THR A 183 13.23 -27.38 11.36
CA THR A 183 12.22 -28.46 11.33
C THR A 183 10.82 -28.02 10.89
N GLY A 184 10.58 -26.72 10.68
CA GLY A 184 9.27 -26.17 10.34
C GLY A 184 8.94 -26.33 8.85
N ARG A 185 7.89 -27.11 8.53
CA ARG A 185 7.42 -27.26 7.14
C ARG A 185 6.71 -26.00 6.61
N TYR A 186 6.05 -25.26 7.49
CA TYR A 186 5.26 -24.07 7.14
C TYR A 186 5.73 -22.86 7.93
N CYS A 187 5.63 -21.67 7.33
CA CYS A 187 5.80 -20.43 8.07
C CYS A 187 4.62 -20.19 9.01
N PRO A 188 4.84 -19.98 10.32
CA PRO A 188 3.78 -19.66 11.26
C PRO A 188 3.04 -18.34 10.95
N ALA A 189 3.73 -17.38 10.31
CA ALA A 189 3.20 -16.05 10.07
C ALA A 189 2.40 -15.91 8.76
N CYS A 190 2.78 -16.64 7.70
CA CYS A 190 2.15 -16.56 6.38
C CYS A 190 1.69 -17.92 5.81
N SER A 191 1.89 -19.00 6.57
CA SER A 191 1.52 -20.38 6.21
C SER A 191 2.17 -20.95 4.94
N VAL A 192 3.16 -20.25 4.35
CA VAL A 192 3.86 -20.75 3.15
C VAL A 192 4.66 -22.02 3.47
N ASP A 193 4.61 -22.98 2.56
CA ASP A 193 5.44 -24.19 2.61
C ASP A 193 6.91 -23.82 2.29
N ILE A 194 7.81 -24.09 3.24
CA ILE A 194 9.20 -23.65 3.18
C ILE A 194 10.00 -24.40 2.11
N GLU A 195 9.66 -25.66 1.86
CA GLU A 195 10.30 -26.43 0.79
C GLU A 195 9.91 -25.87 -0.59
N LYS A 196 8.64 -25.52 -0.78
CA LYS A 196 8.17 -24.87 -2.00
C LYS A 196 8.76 -23.47 -2.16
N LEU A 197 8.82 -22.69 -1.08
CA LEU A 197 9.38 -21.34 -1.09
C LEU A 197 10.86 -21.34 -1.47
N SER A 198 11.63 -22.30 -0.94
CA SER A 198 13.05 -22.47 -1.29
C SER A 198 13.25 -22.80 -2.77
N LYS A 199 12.43 -23.72 -3.33
CA LYS A 199 12.48 -24.08 -4.77
C LYS A 199 12.13 -22.92 -5.70
N LEU A 200 11.31 -21.98 -5.23
CA LEU A 200 10.85 -20.83 -6.00
C LEU A 200 11.98 -19.82 -6.27
N ASN A 201 12.98 -19.76 -5.38
CA ASN A 201 14.16 -18.92 -5.55
C ASN A 201 15.19 -19.56 -6.52
N ASN A 202 14.74 -19.95 -7.71
CA ASN A 202 15.56 -20.54 -8.76
C ASN A 202 15.38 -19.75 -10.07
N THR A 203 16.42 -19.00 -10.45
CA THR A 203 16.39 -18.09 -11.60
C THR A 203 16.11 -18.79 -12.93
N HIS A 204 16.55 -20.04 -13.11
CA HIS A 204 16.30 -20.81 -14.33
C HIS A 204 14.81 -21.14 -14.50
N ILE A 205 14.16 -21.60 -13.42
CA ILE A 205 12.73 -21.91 -13.41
C ILE A 205 11.90 -20.63 -13.63
N LEU A 206 12.30 -19.53 -13.00
CA LEU A 206 11.63 -18.24 -13.18
C LEU A 206 11.69 -17.73 -14.63
N GLN A 207 12.83 -17.90 -15.32
CA GLN A 207 12.97 -17.55 -16.74
C GLN A 207 12.03 -18.38 -17.63
N GLU A 208 11.94 -19.70 -17.39
CA GLU A 208 11.02 -20.58 -18.11
C GLU A 208 9.56 -20.12 -17.92
N HIS A 209 9.16 -19.84 -16.68
CA HIS A 209 7.81 -19.36 -16.38
C HIS A 209 7.51 -18.00 -17.04
N LEU A 210 8.48 -17.09 -17.07
CA LEU A 210 8.34 -15.78 -17.73
C LEU A 210 8.13 -15.94 -19.25
N ALA A 211 8.92 -16.79 -19.91
CA ALA A 211 8.78 -17.05 -21.35
C ALA A 211 7.42 -17.66 -21.71
N ASN A 212 6.94 -18.59 -20.87
CA ASN A 212 5.61 -19.19 -21.02
C ASN A 212 4.50 -18.14 -20.86
N TYR A 213 4.63 -17.24 -19.88
CA TYR A 213 3.68 -16.16 -19.63
C TYR A 213 3.61 -15.16 -20.82
N GLN A 214 4.76 -14.71 -21.32
CA GLN A 214 4.84 -13.80 -22.48
C GLN A 214 4.23 -14.43 -23.74
N THR A 215 4.51 -15.72 -23.99
CA THR A 215 3.94 -16.47 -25.12
C THR A 215 2.41 -16.56 -25.04
N ALA A 216 1.86 -16.75 -23.83
CA ALA A 216 0.41 -16.79 -23.62
C ALA A 216 -0.25 -15.42 -23.88
N GLN A 217 0.37 -14.32 -23.44
CA GLN A 217 -0.12 -12.97 -23.72
C GLN A 217 -0.12 -12.64 -25.22
N ALA A 218 0.96 -12.97 -25.94
CA ALA A 218 1.05 -12.73 -27.37
C ALA A 218 -0.05 -13.45 -28.17
N LYS A 219 -0.34 -14.72 -27.82
CA LYS A 219 -1.43 -15.49 -28.42
C LYS A 219 -2.80 -14.84 -28.18
N SER A 220 -3.05 -14.35 -26.96
CA SER A 220 -4.29 -13.65 -26.60
C SER A 220 -4.50 -12.36 -27.41
N GLN A 221 -3.45 -11.54 -27.53
CA GLN A 221 -3.49 -10.28 -28.32
C GLN A 221 -3.71 -10.54 -29.81
N GLN A 222 -3.08 -11.57 -30.38
CA GLN A 222 -3.25 -11.92 -31.79
C GLN A 222 -4.69 -12.36 -32.10
N GLN A 223 -5.33 -13.11 -31.21
CA GLN A 223 -6.73 -13.50 -31.34
C GLN A 223 -7.69 -12.29 -31.32
N GLN A 224 -7.40 -11.27 -30.51
CA GLN A 224 -8.20 -10.03 -30.45
C GLN A 224 -8.07 -9.19 -31.73
N LYS A 225 -6.86 -9.08 -32.31
CA LYS A 225 -6.64 -8.34 -33.58
C LYS A 225 -7.40 -8.95 -34.76
N VAL A 226 -7.49 -10.28 -34.83
CA VAL A 226 -8.26 -10.98 -35.88
C VAL A 226 -9.77 -10.69 -35.76
N LYS A 227 -10.30 -10.57 -34.54
CA LYS A 227 -11.71 -10.22 -34.31
C LYS A 227 -12.03 -8.80 -34.77
N LYS A 228 -11.19 -7.80 -34.46
CA LYS A 228 -11.40 -6.39 -34.88
C LYS A 228 -11.43 -6.19 -36.40
N ARG A 229 -10.56 -6.89 -37.15
CA ARG A 229 -10.52 -6.78 -38.64
C ARG A 229 -11.82 -7.25 -39.33
N LYS A 230 -12.59 -8.15 -38.72
CA LYS A 230 -13.88 -8.60 -39.28
C LYS A 230 -15.01 -7.57 -39.11
N LEU A 231 -14.92 -6.69 -38.11
CA LEU A 231 -15.97 -5.73 -37.75
C LEU A 231 -15.98 -4.48 -38.66
N VAL A 232 -14.80 -3.99 -39.04
CA VAL A 232 -14.63 -2.72 -39.79
C VAL A 232 -15.20 -2.78 -41.22
N ARG A 233 -15.30 -3.96 -41.85
CA ARG A 233 -15.84 -4.10 -43.22
C ARG A 233 -17.37 -3.84 -43.33
N GLY A 234 -18.09 -3.67 -42.21
CA GLY A 234 -19.55 -3.52 -42.22
C GLY A 234 -20.11 -2.08 -42.21
N ILE A 235 -19.32 -1.05 -41.89
CA ILE A 235 -19.83 0.28 -41.47
C ILE A 235 -19.88 1.33 -42.60
N THR A 236 -19.19 1.15 -43.72
CA THR A 236 -18.99 2.20 -44.75
C THR A 236 -20.21 2.59 -45.61
N ALA A 237 -21.41 2.08 -45.36
CA ALA A 237 -22.57 2.26 -46.26
C ALA A 237 -23.58 3.38 -45.91
N THR A 238 -23.51 4.05 -44.75
CA THR A 238 -24.72 4.72 -44.17
C THR A 238 -24.58 6.17 -43.63
N GLY A 239 -23.53 6.93 -43.93
CA GLY A 239 -23.15 8.13 -43.13
C GLY A 239 -23.35 9.57 -43.66
N ILE A 240 -24.18 9.88 -44.68
CA ILE A 240 -24.12 11.21 -45.36
C ILE A 240 -25.18 12.26 -44.93
N VAL A 241 -26.20 11.99 -44.09
CA VAL A 241 -27.41 12.86 -44.05
C VAL A 241 -27.53 13.87 -42.87
N ALA A 242 -26.73 13.85 -41.79
CA ALA A 242 -27.14 14.47 -40.51
C ALA A 242 -26.57 15.85 -40.07
N VAL A 243 -25.85 16.61 -40.90
CA VAL A 243 -24.97 17.70 -40.41
C VAL A 243 -25.62 19.11 -40.19
N LEU A 244 -26.87 19.39 -40.58
CA LEU A 244 -27.33 20.79 -40.70
C LEU A 244 -28.19 21.42 -39.57
N ALA A 245 -28.34 20.82 -38.38
CA ALA A 245 -29.40 21.23 -37.42
C ALA A 245 -29.01 21.90 -36.07
N ILE A 246 -27.74 22.26 -35.78
CA ILE A 246 -27.34 22.59 -34.38
C ILE A 246 -26.54 23.90 -34.22
N THR A 247 -27.07 25.08 -34.54
CA THR A 247 -26.34 26.36 -34.32
C THR A 247 -27.02 27.44 -33.48
N ILE A 248 -28.19 27.22 -32.85
CA ILE A 248 -28.97 28.33 -32.26
C ILE A 248 -29.05 28.43 -30.70
N PRO A 249 -28.81 27.42 -29.84
CA PRO A 249 -29.00 27.61 -28.40
C PRO A 249 -27.70 27.65 -27.56
N LEU A 250 -26.68 28.46 -27.92
CA LEU A 250 -25.43 28.58 -27.13
C LEU A 250 -25.36 29.82 -26.20
N GLY A 251 -26.29 30.77 -26.30
CA GLY A 251 -26.17 32.05 -25.56
C GLY A 251 -26.78 32.10 -24.16
N TYR A 252 -27.60 31.12 -23.75
CA TYR A 252 -28.48 31.28 -22.58
C TYR A 252 -28.06 30.47 -21.33
N SER A 253 -27.04 29.59 -21.41
CA SER A 253 -26.60 28.75 -20.26
C SER A 253 -25.42 29.34 -19.45
N ALA A 254 -24.79 30.42 -19.90
CA ALA A 254 -23.55 30.94 -19.32
C ALA A 254 -23.70 31.58 -17.92
N ILE A 255 -24.90 31.97 -17.49
CA ILE A 255 -25.08 32.81 -16.28
C ILE A 255 -25.39 31.98 -15.01
N LYS A 256 -25.84 30.72 -15.15
CA LYS A 256 -25.95 29.78 -14.00
C LYS A 256 -24.68 28.95 -13.75
N LYS A 257 -23.68 29.00 -14.65
CA LYS A 257 -22.45 28.20 -14.58
C LYS A 257 -21.48 28.61 -13.45
N ASN A 258 -21.43 29.87 -13.02
CA ASN A 258 -20.31 30.35 -12.20
C ASN A 258 -20.17 29.75 -10.79
N ALA A 259 -21.27 29.44 -10.08
CA ALA A 259 -21.16 28.93 -8.71
C ALA A 259 -21.02 27.41 -8.64
N PHE A 260 -21.53 26.67 -9.63
CA PHE A 260 -21.33 25.22 -9.72
C PHE A 260 -19.93 24.93 -10.27
N MET A 261 -19.55 25.56 -11.39
CA MET A 261 -18.22 25.38 -11.98
C MET A 261 -17.11 25.74 -11.00
N LYS A 262 -17.26 26.82 -10.20
CA LYS A 262 -16.25 27.14 -9.18
C LYS A 262 -16.12 26.07 -8.08
N SER A 263 -17.24 25.51 -7.60
CA SER A 263 -17.20 24.43 -6.60
C SER A 263 -16.68 23.12 -7.20
N PHE A 264 -16.98 22.86 -8.47
CA PHE A 264 -16.49 21.71 -9.24
C PHE A 264 -14.98 21.82 -9.52
N GLU A 265 -14.52 22.95 -10.05
CA GLU A 265 -13.10 23.26 -10.30
C GLU A 265 -12.29 23.15 -9.00
N GLN A 266 -12.82 23.70 -7.90
CA GLN A 266 -12.21 23.58 -6.58
C GLN A 266 -12.15 22.12 -6.11
N ALA A 267 -13.23 21.34 -6.26
CA ALA A 267 -13.23 19.93 -5.90
C ALA A 267 -12.28 19.09 -6.77
N GLN A 268 -12.17 19.39 -8.07
CA GLN A 268 -11.19 18.75 -8.96
C GLN A 268 -9.75 19.10 -8.58
N GLU A 269 -9.45 20.36 -8.27
CA GLU A 269 -8.13 20.79 -7.79
C GLU A 269 -7.69 20.00 -6.53
N TYR A 270 -8.61 19.73 -5.60
CA TYR A 270 -8.34 18.90 -4.43
C TYR A 270 -8.34 17.40 -4.73
N SER A 271 -9.05 16.93 -5.76
CA SER A 271 -9.00 15.55 -6.24
C SER A 271 -7.63 15.20 -6.82
N ASP A 272 -7.04 16.11 -7.59
CA ASP A 272 -5.68 15.93 -8.13
C ASP A 272 -4.64 15.88 -7.01
N ARG A 273 -4.86 16.65 -5.93
CA ARG A 273 -4.10 16.54 -4.68
C ARG A 273 -4.32 15.20 -3.95
N PHE A 274 -5.52 14.60 -4.06
CA PHE A 274 -5.80 13.26 -3.54
C PHE A 274 -5.07 12.18 -4.33
N SER A 275 -4.93 12.32 -5.65
CA SER A 275 -4.11 11.42 -6.47
C SER A 275 -2.61 11.58 -6.21
N ALA A 276 -2.13 12.76 -5.81
CA ALA A 276 -0.81 12.91 -5.21
C ALA A 276 -0.73 12.26 -3.80
N CYS A 277 -1.85 12.23 -3.05
CA CYS A 277 -1.94 11.52 -1.78
C CYS A 277 -2.07 9.99 -1.94
N GLU A 278 -2.52 9.47 -3.07
CA GLU A 278 -2.50 8.03 -3.40
C GLU A 278 -1.07 7.49 -3.41
N GLU A 279 -0.09 8.30 -3.82
CA GLU A 279 1.34 7.97 -3.69
C GLU A 279 1.83 8.08 -2.23
N PHE A 280 1.26 8.98 -1.41
CA PHE A 280 1.64 9.19 -0.01
C PHE A 280 1.07 8.15 0.96
N ALA A 281 -0.21 7.77 0.82
CA ALA A 281 -0.85 6.74 1.64
C ALA A 281 -0.30 5.33 1.32
N ALA A 282 0.20 5.13 0.10
CA ALA A 282 0.97 3.95 -0.28
C ALA A 282 2.37 3.87 0.36
N CYS A 283 2.86 4.96 0.99
CA CYS A 283 4.25 5.08 1.48
C CYS A 283 4.41 5.14 3.01
N ILE A 284 3.36 4.96 3.82
CA ILE A 284 3.53 4.87 5.29
C ILE A 284 3.93 3.44 5.67
N THR A 285 5.21 3.23 5.96
CA THR A 285 5.72 1.99 6.60
C THR A 285 6.39 2.30 7.94
N ASP A 286 6.42 1.29 8.81
CA ASP A 286 6.86 1.32 10.21
C ASP A 286 8.10 2.21 10.45
N GLY A 287 7.87 3.33 11.13
CA GLY A 287 8.94 4.26 11.52
C GLY A 287 8.48 5.68 11.86
N GLY A 288 7.22 6.05 11.58
CA GLY A 288 6.64 7.32 12.04
C GLY A 288 7.35 8.58 11.52
N THR A 289 8.08 8.52 10.40
CA THR A 289 8.75 9.69 9.82
C THR A 289 8.08 10.08 8.51
N VAL A 290 7.52 11.29 8.49
CA VAL A 290 7.02 11.96 7.28
C VAL A 290 8.13 12.88 6.76
N MET A 291 8.60 12.66 5.53
CA MET A 291 9.48 13.62 4.84
C MET A 291 8.62 14.70 4.19
N LEU A 292 8.45 15.83 4.87
CA LEU A 292 7.99 17.07 4.25
C LEU A 292 9.24 17.81 3.71
N THR A 293 9.39 17.91 2.39
CA THR A 293 10.24 18.98 1.85
C THR A 293 9.44 20.28 1.93
N ASP A 294 9.72 21.06 2.96
CA ASP A 294 9.12 22.36 3.24
C ASP A 294 9.15 23.28 2.00
N PRO A 295 8.01 23.78 1.52
CA PRO A 295 7.97 24.87 0.58
C PRO A 295 8.27 26.17 1.35
N TYR A 296 9.53 26.61 1.24
CA TYR A 296 9.99 28.00 1.03
C TYR A 296 11.07 28.51 2.00
N LYS A 297 12.31 28.49 1.50
CA LYS A 297 13.27 29.62 1.40
C LYS A 297 14.43 29.16 0.50
N ASN A 298 14.73 29.66 -0.68
CA ASN A 298 14.29 30.83 -1.45
C ASN A 298 14.02 30.40 -2.89
N ILE A 299 12.89 30.80 -3.48
CA ILE A 299 12.78 31.29 -4.85
C ILE A 299 11.51 32.16 -4.89
N GLN A 300 11.66 33.40 -5.36
CA GLN A 300 10.53 34.20 -5.81
C GLN A 300 9.91 33.50 -7.03
N LEU A 301 8.63 33.21 -6.94
CA LEU A 301 7.84 32.74 -8.08
C LEU A 301 7.78 33.85 -9.13
N ASP A 302 8.34 33.57 -10.31
CA ASP A 302 8.01 34.30 -11.54
C ASP A 302 6.99 33.48 -12.33
N THR A 303 5.85 34.13 -12.53
CA THR A 303 4.57 33.65 -13.05
C THR A 303 4.52 33.62 -14.59
N ASN A 304 5.66 33.45 -15.25
CA ASN A 304 5.73 33.45 -16.71
C ASN A 304 6.09 32.06 -17.26
N ALA A 305 5.14 31.50 -18.02
CA ALA A 305 5.22 30.29 -18.85
C ALA A 305 4.88 28.94 -18.20
N TRP A 306 3.75 28.89 -17.47
CA TRP A 306 2.95 27.67 -17.37
C TRP A 306 2.14 27.53 -18.66
N HIS A 307 2.60 26.71 -19.60
CA HIS A 307 1.83 26.26 -20.77
C HIS A 307 2.03 24.73 -20.89
N ASP A 308 0.91 24.03 -21.12
CA ASP A 308 0.75 22.60 -21.33
C ASP A 308 1.05 21.64 -20.17
N MET A 309 -0.02 21.33 -19.42
CA MET A 309 -0.18 20.03 -18.75
C MET A 309 -1.26 19.21 -19.48
N LYS A 310 -1.21 19.17 -20.82
CA LYS A 310 -1.98 18.19 -21.59
C LYS A 310 -1.29 16.84 -21.46
N SER A 311 -2.02 15.87 -20.91
CA SER A 311 -1.68 14.45 -20.74
C SER A 311 -0.80 14.06 -19.53
N ILE A 312 -1.42 14.00 -18.34
CA ILE A 312 -1.16 12.85 -17.47
C ILE A 312 -2.05 11.72 -17.98
N LEU A 313 -1.47 10.86 -18.81
CA LEU A 313 -2.11 9.60 -19.20
C LEU A 313 -2.25 8.75 -17.93
N THR A 314 -3.49 8.45 -17.56
CA THR A 314 -3.86 7.51 -16.51
C THR A 314 -3.35 6.11 -16.88
N ILE A 315 -2.11 5.79 -16.50
CA ILE A 315 -1.62 4.42 -16.56
C ILE A 315 -2.10 3.75 -15.28
N TYR A 316 -3.06 2.84 -15.42
CA TYR A 316 -3.52 1.91 -14.39
C TYR A 316 -2.33 1.39 -13.55
N PRO A 317 -2.32 1.58 -12.22
CA PRO A 317 -1.68 0.59 -11.37
C PRO A 317 -2.62 -0.62 -11.35
N PRO A 318 -2.18 -1.81 -11.79
CA PRO A 318 -3.01 -2.99 -11.69
C PRO A 318 -3.03 -3.45 -10.23
N SER A 319 -3.88 -2.86 -9.39
CA SER A 319 -4.33 -3.47 -8.11
C SER A 319 -3.25 -4.01 -7.15
N TYR A 320 -1.99 -3.63 -7.33
CA TYR A 320 -0.83 -4.02 -6.50
C TYR A 320 0.21 -2.92 -6.62
N GLY A 321 0.61 -2.36 -5.46
CA GLY A 321 1.38 -1.12 -5.34
C GLY A 321 2.71 -1.08 -6.11
N GLY A 322 2.99 0.08 -6.68
CA GLY A 322 4.31 0.46 -7.20
C GLY A 322 4.64 1.88 -6.74
N CYS A 323 5.84 2.09 -6.20
CA CYS A 323 6.35 3.39 -5.72
C CYS A 323 7.30 4.03 -6.75
N ILE A 324 7.24 5.36 -6.90
CA ILE A 324 8.23 6.17 -7.63
C ILE A 324 9.41 6.50 -6.69
N HIS A 325 10.66 6.46 -7.19
CA HIS A 325 11.87 6.75 -6.42
C HIS A 325 12.63 7.96 -7.00
N GLY A 326 13.09 8.86 -6.14
CA GLY A 326 14.10 9.89 -6.44
C GLY A 326 15.00 10.13 -5.21
N SER A 327 16.29 10.36 -5.41
CA SER A 327 17.26 10.62 -4.34
C SER A 327 18.02 11.93 -4.55
N ARG A 328 18.44 12.55 -3.45
CA ARG A 328 19.43 13.63 -3.43
C ARG A 328 20.71 13.10 -2.81
N THR A 329 21.84 13.24 -3.50
CA THR A 329 23.17 13.16 -2.88
C THR A 329 24.03 14.29 -3.42
N ASP A 330 24.64 15.02 -2.51
CA ASP A 330 25.54 16.11 -2.84
C ASP A 330 26.74 15.59 -3.67
N ASN A 331 26.92 16.20 -4.84
CA ASN A 331 28.14 16.35 -5.64
C ASN A 331 28.84 15.16 -6.32
N VAL A 332 28.11 14.28 -7.02
CA VAL A 332 28.55 13.81 -8.36
C VAL A 332 27.31 13.54 -9.23
N SER A 333 27.20 14.24 -10.35
CA SER A 333 26.21 14.00 -11.41
C SER A 333 26.76 13.00 -12.44
N VAL A 334 26.03 11.92 -12.72
CA VAL A 334 26.00 11.26 -14.04
C VAL A 334 24.55 10.92 -14.39
N GLU A 335 24.12 11.40 -15.54
CA GLU A 335 22.81 11.21 -16.17
C GLU A 335 22.59 9.82 -16.78
N THR A 336 21.32 9.61 -17.09
CA THR A 336 20.53 8.47 -17.60
C THR A 336 20.87 7.91 -18.99
N ASN A 337 20.33 6.71 -19.25
CA ASN A 337 19.86 6.22 -20.57
C ASN A 337 18.58 5.40 -20.29
N LEU A 338 17.33 5.69 -20.72
CA LEU A 338 16.76 6.57 -21.75
C LEU A 338 17.39 6.41 -23.14
N TRP A 339 17.23 5.24 -23.75
CA TRP A 339 17.56 5.09 -25.16
C TRP A 339 16.52 5.82 -26.04
N SER A 340 16.98 6.96 -26.55
CA SER A 340 16.43 7.83 -27.61
C SER A 340 15.50 8.98 -27.23
N MET A 341 15.98 9.87 -26.36
CA MET A 341 15.77 11.31 -26.57
C MET A 341 17.04 11.89 -27.21
N GLU A 342 17.18 11.73 -28.52
CA GLU A 342 17.85 12.77 -29.30
C GLU A 342 16.85 13.93 -29.42
N THR A 343 17.23 15.12 -28.95
CA THR A 343 16.67 16.35 -29.52
C THR A 343 17.11 16.43 -30.97
N LYS A 344 16.26 15.89 -31.85
CA LYS A 344 16.30 16.27 -33.24
C LYS A 344 15.70 17.67 -33.32
N ILE A 345 16.55 18.69 -33.49
CA ILE A 345 16.13 19.88 -34.24
C ILE A 345 15.88 19.37 -35.67
N CYS A 346 14.68 18.86 -35.91
CA CYS A 346 14.15 18.77 -37.24
C CYS A 346 13.85 20.21 -37.66
N THR A 347 14.75 20.82 -38.43
CA THR A 347 14.25 21.75 -39.44
C THR A 347 13.19 21.00 -40.27
N PRO A 348 12.10 21.68 -40.64
CA PRO A 348 10.85 21.04 -40.98
C PRO A 348 11.00 20.18 -42.23
N SER A 349 11.07 18.86 -42.06
CA SER A 349 10.79 17.92 -43.13
C SER A 349 9.33 17.49 -42.99
N LYS A 350 8.47 18.32 -43.59
CA LYS A 350 7.12 18.06 -44.10
C LYS A 350 6.26 17.01 -43.39
N ASP A 351 5.20 17.53 -42.78
CA ASP A 351 3.89 16.92 -42.56
C ASP A 351 3.81 15.78 -41.53
N ILE A 352 3.81 16.16 -40.24
CA ILE A 352 3.05 15.43 -39.21
C ILE A 352 2.07 16.44 -38.62
N GLN A 353 0.78 16.22 -38.86
CA GLN A 353 -0.32 17.00 -38.31
C GLN A 353 -0.45 16.75 -36.80
N GLU A 354 -0.78 17.81 -36.05
CA GLU A 354 -1.25 17.79 -34.66
C GLU A 354 -2.34 16.71 -34.48
N ASP A 355 -2.24 15.84 -33.47
CA ASP A 355 -3.32 14.91 -33.12
C ASP A 355 -4.17 15.48 -31.96
N ASP A 356 -5.44 15.64 -32.28
CA ASP A 356 -6.53 16.41 -31.65
C ASP A 356 -7.18 15.67 -30.45
N SER A 357 -6.42 15.12 -29.50
CA SER A 357 -7.05 14.34 -28.40
C SER A 357 -7.68 15.24 -27.31
N ASN A 358 -8.93 15.65 -27.54
CA ASN A 358 -9.77 16.41 -26.59
C ASN A 358 -10.27 15.55 -25.40
N VAL A 359 -9.47 14.65 -24.82
CA VAL A 359 -9.88 13.69 -23.76
C VAL A 359 -9.46 14.20 -22.37
N ILE A 360 -10.42 14.35 -21.43
CA ILE A 360 -10.19 14.73 -20.02
C ILE A 360 -9.86 13.51 -19.14
N LYS A 361 -10.65 12.43 -19.24
CA LYS A 361 -10.55 11.27 -18.32
C LYS A 361 -10.91 9.98 -19.03
N ALA A 362 -10.17 8.90 -18.79
CA ALA A 362 -10.43 7.59 -19.41
C ALA A 362 -10.63 6.50 -18.34
N VAL A 363 -11.75 5.77 -18.43
CA VAL A 363 -12.13 4.70 -17.51
C VAL A 363 -12.31 3.39 -18.27
N PRO A 364 -11.40 2.41 -18.10
CA PRO A 364 -11.53 1.07 -18.65
C PRO A 364 -12.69 0.28 -18.04
N ILE A 365 -13.54 -0.24 -18.93
CA ILE A 365 -14.58 -1.19 -18.62
C ILE A 365 -14.31 -2.49 -19.37
N THR A 366 -14.21 -3.60 -18.63
CA THR A 366 -13.76 -4.94 -19.02
C THR A 366 -14.48 -5.50 -20.25
N LYS A 367 -15.65 -4.94 -20.61
CA LYS A 367 -16.47 -5.36 -21.76
C LYS A 367 -16.50 -4.36 -22.93
N TYR A 368 -16.18 -3.09 -22.71
CA TYR A 368 -16.42 -2.00 -23.69
C TYR A 368 -15.18 -1.16 -24.02
N GLY A 369 -14.00 -1.54 -23.52
CA GLY A 369 -12.79 -0.75 -23.69
C GLY A 369 -12.73 0.44 -22.74
N ALA A 370 -11.85 1.39 -23.03
CA ALA A 370 -11.80 2.65 -22.30
C ALA A 370 -12.99 3.52 -22.69
N ILE A 371 -13.70 4.03 -21.69
CA ILE A 371 -14.71 5.06 -21.84
C ILE A 371 -14.03 6.38 -21.58
N GLU A 372 -14.06 7.27 -22.56
CA GLU A 372 -13.31 8.52 -22.55
C GLU A 372 -14.27 9.70 -22.41
N LEU A 373 -14.08 10.51 -21.37
CA LEU A 373 -14.73 11.80 -21.22
C LEU A 373 -13.96 12.85 -22.02
N MET A 374 -14.65 13.58 -22.88
CA MET A 374 -14.07 14.61 -23.74
C MET A 374 -14.21 16.01 -23.13
N GLU A 375 -13.35 16.95 -23.50
CA GLU A 375 -13.34 18.36 -23.04
C GLU A 375 -14.68 19.09 -23.26
N ASN A 376 -15.41 18.71 -24.30
CA ASN A 376 -16.72 19.26 -24.61
C ASN A 376 -17.89 18.64 -23.79
N GLY A 377 -17.58 17.80 -22.81
CA GLY A 377 -18.54 17.13 -21.93
C GLY A 377 -19.34 15.99 -22.59
N THR A 378 -18.81 15.42 -23.68
CA THR A 378 -19.35 14.19 -24.29
C THR A 378 -18.54 12.96 -23.88
N ILE A 379 -19.14 11.78 -24.00
CA ILE A 379 -18.46 10.51 -23.75
C ILE A 379 -18.19 9.80 -25.08
N SER A 380 -16.92 9.49 -25.34
CA SER A 380 -16.48 8.58 -26.39
C SER A 380 -16.52 7.15 -25.86
N SER A 381 -17.38 6.32 -26.45
CA SER A 381 -17.58 4.92 -26.06
C SER A 381 -18.17 4.12 -27.22
N GLU A 382 -17.88 2.82 -27.27
CA GLU A 382 -18.55 1.87 -28.17
C GLU A 382 -20.02 1.58 -27.74
N VAL A 383 -20.50 2.17 -26.64
CA VAL A 383 -21.85 2.00 -26.10
C VAL A 383 -22.76 3.16 -26.51
N ASP A 384 -23.74 2.89 -27.38
CA ASP A 384 -24.64 3.91 -27.95
C ASP A 384 -25.42 4.75 -26.92
N SER A 385 -25.80 4.17 -25.78
CA SER A 385 -26.51 4.92 -24.72
C SER A 385 -25.61 5.91 -23.99
N LEU A 386 -24.30 5.66 -23.93
CA LEU A 386 -23.32 6.54 -23.31
C LEU A 386 -22.87 7.65 -24.27
N SER A 387 -22.74 7.33 -25.56
CA SER A 387 -22.34 8.30 -26.59
C SER A 387 -23.37 9.41 -26.83
N GLN A 388 -24.61 9.24 -26.33
CA GLN A 388 -25.67 10.25 -26.34
C GLN A 388 -25.58 11.23 -25.16
N LEU A 389 -24.81 10.92 -24.11
CA LEU A 389 -24.67 11.79 -22.96
C LEU A 389 -23.93 13.09 -23.31
N ARG A 390 -24.36 14.18 -22.69
CA ARG A 390 -23.85 15.53 -22.88
C ARG A 390 -23.74 16.22 -21.53
N ASN A 391 -22.89 17.24 -21.46
CA ASN A 391 -22.65 18.02 -20.24
C ASN A 391 -22.17 17.15 -19.07
N ILE A 392 -21.38 16.12 -19.37
CA ILE A 392 -20.71 15.29 -18.38
C ILE A 392 -19.42 16.00 -17.95
N VAL A 393 -19.16 16.03 -16.65
CA VAL A 393 -18.00 16.71 -16.05
C VAL A 393 -17.06 15.74 -15.36
N ASP A 394 -17.55 14.58 -14.94
CA ASP A 394 -16.71 13.52 -14.37
C ASP A 394 -17.30 12.14 -14.65
N ILE A 395 -16.44 11.14 -14.69
CA ILE A 395 -16.80 9.73 -14.84
C ILE A 395 -15.96 8.88 -13.89
N ASP A 396 -16.56 7.85 -13.29
CA ASP A 396 -15.80 6.88 -12.49
C ASP A 396 -16.40 5.47 -12.58
N LYS A 397 -15.59 4.45 -12.28
CA LYS A 397 -16.03 3.05 -12.25
C LYS A 397 -16.27 2.58 -10.82
N CYS A 398 -17.27 1.73 -10.67
CA CYS A 398 -17.49 0.93 -9.46
C CYS A 398 -17.58 -0.54 -9.86
N PHE A 399 -17.17 -1.45 -8.97
CA PHE A 399 -17.38 -2.88 -9.20
C PHE A 399 -18.65 -3.35 -8.48
N GLY A 400 -19.22 -4.46 -8.94
CA GLY A 400 -20.37 -5.09 -8.28
C GLY A 400 -19.98 -5.74 -6.95
N ASP A 401 -20.96 -6.39 -6.32
CA ASP A 401 -20.74 -7.13 -5.07
C ASP A 401 -19.66 -8.24 -5.20
N ARG A 402 -19.16 -8.72 -4.05
CA ARG A 402 -18.12 -9.78 -3.96
C ARG A 402 -18.45 -11.06 -4.74
N MET A 403 -19.72 -11.31 -5.08
CA MET A 403 -20.18 -12.50 -5.79
C MET A 403 -20.31 -12.26 -7.30
N HIS A 404 -20.49 -11.02 -7.75
CA HIS A 404 -20.80 -10.70 -9.14
C HIS A 404 -19.86 -9.62 -9.68
N ASN A 405 -18.94 -10.06 -10.54
CA ASN A 405 -17.89 -9.26 -11.16
C ASN A 405 -18.41 -8.36 -12.30
N TYR A 406 -19.51 -7.62 -12.07
CA TYR A 406 -20.02 -6.60 -12.99
C TYR A 406 -19.41 -5.23 -12.71
N GLN A 407 -19.39 -4.37 -13.71
CA GLN A 407 -18.90 -3.00 -13.58
C GLN A 407 -20.04 -2.02 -13.84
N VAL A 408 -20.05 -0.97 -13.03
CA VAL A 408 -20.98 0.14 -13.13
C VAL A 408 -20.17 1.39 -13.43
N LEU A 409 -20.55 2.12 -14.47
CA LEU A 409 -20.04 3.46 -14.74
C LEU A 409 -20.95 4.47 -14.03
N ALA A 410 -20.37 5.29 -13.17
CA ALA A 410 -21.00 6.50 -12.67
C ALA A 410 -20.60 7.69 -13.56
N THR A 411 -21.56 8.52 -13.90
CA THR A 411 -21.34 9.76 -14.66
C THR A 411 -21.91 10.93 -13.87
N LEU A 412 -21.13 11.99 -13.72
CA LEU A 412 -21.54 13.24 -13.10
C LEU A 412 -21.77 14.28 -14.18
N SER A 413 -22.94 14.93 -14.14
CA SER A 413 -23.29 15.99 -15.09
C SER A 413 -23.14 17.39 -14.49
N GLU A 414 -23.03 18.42 -15.34
CA GLU A 414 -22.90 19.83 -14.94
C GLU A 414 -24.01 20.34 -14.01
N ASN A 415 -25.14 19.65 -13.92
CA ASN A 415 -26.24 20.01 -13.02
C ASN A 415 -26.14 19.33 -11.64
N GLY A 416 -25.07 18.57 -11.39
CA GLY A 416 -24.82 17.85 -10.14
C GLY A 416 -25.65 16.59 -9.97
N THR A 417 -26.13 15.97 -11.06
CA THR A 417 -26.82 14.66 -11.02
C THR A 417 -25.87 13.54 -11.42
N VAL A 418 -26.00 12.40 -10.73
CA VAL A 418 -25.19 11.19 -10.97
C VAL A 418 -26.05 10.11 -11.58
N GLN A 419 -25.65 9.62 -12.75
CA GLN A 419 -26.31 8.52 -13.45
C GLN A 419 -25.42 7.29 -13.49
N LEU A 420 -26.03 6.12 -13.28
CA LEU A 420 -25.34 4.82 -13.27
C LEU A 420 -25.65 4.02 -14.53
N PHE A 421 -24.62 3.43 -15.11
CA PHE A 421 -24.73 2.56 -16.29
C PHE A 421 -24.07 1.22 -15.99
N SER A 422 -24.86 0.16 -15.90
CA SER A 422 -24.33 -1.20 -15.67
C SER A 422 -24.05 -1.92 -17.00
N ALA A 423 -22.91 -2.59 -17.10
CA ALA A 423 -22.56 -3.43 -18.26
C ALA A 423 -23.42 -4.72 -18.38
N SER A 424 -24.15 -5.09 -17.33
CA SER A 424 -24.91 -6.34 -17.22
C SER A 424 -26.37 -6.06 -16.83
N HIS A 425 -27.28 -6.21 -17.80
CA HIS A 425 -28.74 -5.97 -17.65
C HIS A 425 -29.47 -7.01 -16.75
N PHE A 426 -28.74 -7.87 -16.03
CA PHE A 426 -29.30 -9.06 -15.38
C PHE A 426 -29.43 -8.94 -13.86
N TYR A 427 -28.85 -7.91 -13.22
CA TYR A 427 -28.88 -7.75 -11.77
C TYR A 427 -29.14 -6.29 -11.39
N LYS A 428 -30.00 -6.10 -10.38
CA LYS A 428 -30.23 -4.79 -9.75
C LYS A 428 -28.95 -4.42 -9.01
N THR A 429 -28.34 -3.28 -9.35
CA THR A 429 -27.15 -2.79 -8.66
C THR A 429 -27.49 -2.50 -7.19
N HIS A 430 -26.55 -2.75 -6.27
CA HIS A 430 -26.68 -2.27 -4.88
C HIS A 430 -26.43 -0.76 -4.76
N TYR A 431 -25.86 -0.16 -5.81
CA TYR A 431 -25.75 1.28 -5.95
C TYR A 431 -27.11 1.90 -6.30
N ASN A 432 -27.46 2.91 -5.54
CA ASN A 432 -28.63 3.75 -5.74
C ASN A 432 -28.23 5.21 -5.55
N THR A 433 -28.25 5.98 -6.64
CA THR A 433 -28.02 7.43 -6.64
C THR A 433 -29.34 8.20 -6.73
N ASP A 434 -30.49 7.53 -6.63
CA ASP A 434 -31.79 8.19 -6.61
C ASP A 434 -31.85 9.15 -5.42
N GLY A 435 -32.03 10.43 -5.73
CA GLY A 435 -32.09 11.49 -4.72
C GLY A 435 -30.76 12.21 -4.47
N TRP A 436 -29.64 11.74 -5.04
CA TRP A 436 -28.40 12.50 -5.04
C TRP A 436 -28.59 13.82 -5.80
N LYS A 437 -28.22 14.94 -5.17
CA LYS A 437 -28.38 16.29 -5.72
C LYS A 437 -27.18 17.15 -5.37
N ASN A 438 -26.88 18.11 -6.22
CA ASN A 438 -25.79 19.08 -6.02
C ASN A 438 -24.43 18.40 -5.83
N ILE A 439 -24.20 17.26 -6.48
CA ILE A 439 -22.93 16.55 -6.43
C ILE A 439 -21.89 17.34 -7.24
N VAL A 440 -20.69 17.51 -6.69
CA VAL A 440 -19.57 18.23 -7.33
C VAL A 440 -18.36 17.33 -7.58
N GLN A 441 -18.31 16.14 -6.97
CA GLN A 441 -17.28 15.14 -7.22
C GLN A 441 -17.87 13.76 -6.99
N ILE A 442 -17.43 12.76 -7.77
CA ILE A 442 -17.75 11.35 -7.54
C ILE A 442 -16.46 10.54 -7.41
N SER A 443 -16.48 9.49 -6.60
CA SER A 443 -15.41 8.50 -6.55
C SER A 443 -15.97 7.10 -6.33
N GLY A 444 -15.59 6.18 -7.19
CA GLY A 444 -16.03 4.79 -7.20
C GLY A 444 -14.88 3.81 -7.05
N ASP A 445 -15.10 2.74 -6.29
CA ASP A 445 -14.21 1.56 -6.28
C ASP A 445 -15.03 0.29 -5.95
N THR A 446 -14.35 -0.81 -5.57
CA THR A 446 -14.88 -2.17 -5.54
C THR A 446 -16.31 -2.31 -5.02
N HIS A 447 -16.65 -1.69 -3.89
CA HIS A 447 -17.98 -1.85 -3.29
C HIS A 447 -18.68 -0.54 -2.91
N ASN A 448 -18.06 0.60 -3.22
CA ASN A 448 -18.54 1.92 -2.78
C ASN A 448 -18.55 2.90 -3.96
N LEU A 449 -19.59 3.71 -4.02
CA LEU A 449 -19.65 4.95 -4.81
C LEU A 449 -19.95 6.08 -3.84
N VAL A 450 -19.14 7.13 -3.89
CA VAL A 450 -19.20 8.27 -2.98
C VAL A 450 -19.42 9.53 -3.80
N GLY A 451 -20.31 10.40 -3.33
CA GLY A 451 -20.56 11.72 -3.91
C GLY A 451 -20.28 12.82 -2.91
N LEU A 452 -19.50 13.83 -3.30
CA LEU A 452 -19.33 15.07 -2.54
C LEU A 452 -20.43 16.07 -2.94
N CYS A 453 -21.22 16.52 -1.98
CA CYS A 453 -22.20 17.58 -2.18
C CYS A 453 -21.53 18.96 -2.15
N LYS A 454 -22.10 19.93 -2.88
CA LYS A 454 -21.62 21.31 -2.97
C LYS A 454 -21.50 22.04 -1.61
N ASP A 455 -22.32 21.66 -0.64
CA ASP A 455 -22.30 22.22 0.73
C ASP A 455 -21.22 21.59 1.63
N GLY A 456 -20.50 20.58 1.13
CA GLY A 456 -19.43 19.89 1.83
C GLY A 456 -19.89 18.69 2.66
N THR A 457 -21.11 18.18 2.43
CA THR A 457 -21.55 16.87 2.95
C THR A 457 -21.23 15.74 1.97
N VAL A 458 -21.31 14.49 2.42
CA VAL A 458 -21.01 13.31 1.58
C VAL A 458 -22.23 12.40 1.52
N VAL A 459 -22.42 11.73 0.38
CA VAL A 459 -23.41 10.66 0.20
C VAL A 459 -22.70 9.39 -0.27
N VAL A 460 -23.13 8.23 0.22
CA VAL A 460 -22.49 6.94 -0.09
C VAL A 460 -23.53 5.94 -0.55
N THR A 461 -23.18 5.13 -1.54
CA THR A 461 -24.01 4.00 -1.95
C THR A 461 -23.14 2.79 -2.31
N GLY A 462 -23.71 1.59 -2.25
CA GLY A 462 -22.95 0.33 -2.26
C GLY A 462 -23.08 -0.41 -0.93
N THR A 463 -22.03 -1.11 -0.50
CA THR A 463 -22.06 -1.91 0.74
C THR A 463 -21.82 -1.06 1.99
N ASN A 464 -22.28 -1.55 3.14
CA ASN A 464 -22.01 -0.93 4.45
C ASN A 464 -21.47 -1.94 5.47
N ASP A 465 -20.81 -2.99 5.00
CA ASP A 465 -20.38 -4.12 5.85
C ASP A 465 -19.34 -3.71 6.91
N TYR A 466 -18.65 -2.57 6.71
CA TYR A 466 -17.60 -2.04 7.58
C TYR A 466 -17.87 -0.60 8.07
N GLY A 467 -19.08 -0.06 7.89
CA GLY A 467 -19.42 1.30 8.31
C GLY A 467 -19.10 2.41 7.30
N GLN A 468 -18.98 2.08 6.02
CA GLN A 468 -18.74 3.04 4.93
C GLN A 468 -19.73 4.21 4.92
N TYR A 469 -20.98 3.98 5.34
CA TYR A 469 -22.04 4.99 5.37
C TYR A 469 -21.85 6.01 6.50
N ASP A 470 -20.93 5.79 7.45
CA ASP A 470 -20.61 6.79 8.48
C ASP A 470 -20.04 8.07 7.86
N ALA A 471 -19.55 8.01 6.62
CA ALA A 471 -19.13 9.19 5.86
C ALA A 471 -20.27 10.16 5.58
N GLU A 472 -21.53 9.72 5.59
CA GLU A 472 -22.69 10.59 5.40
C GLU A 472 -22.90 11.58 6.56
N GLN A 473 -22.22 11.35 7.70
CA GLN A 473 -22.20 12.27 8.83
C GLN A 473 -21.15 13.38 8.69
N TRP A 474 -20.27 13.28 7.67
CA TRP A 474 -19.19 14.24 7.48
C TRP A 474 -19.72 15.58 6.96
N THR A 475 -19.08 16.65 7.44
CA THR A 475 -19.33 18.03 7.06
C THR A 475 -18.02 18.73 6.77
N ASP A 476 -18.10 19.84 6.05
CA ASP A 476 -16.95 20.64 5.61
C ASP A 476 -15.94 19.88 4.77
N ILE A 477 -16.38 18.88 4.00
CA ILE A 477 -15.55 18.12 3.08
C ILE A 477 -15.31 18.92 1.78
N VAL A 478 -14.09 18.86 1.26
CA VAL A 478 -13.66 19.50 0.00
C VAL A 478 -13.18 18.50 -1.04
N ALA A 479 -12.88 17.26 -0.66
CA ALA A 479 -12.58 16.18 -1.58
C ALA A 479 -12.91 14.81 -0.97
N VAL A 480 -13.30 13.85 -1.80
CA VAL A 480 -13.61 12.46 -1.41
C VAL A 480 -12.89 11.44 -2.27
N LYS A 481 -12.65 10.25 -1.71
CA LYS A 481 -12.09 9.10 -2.44
C LYS A 481 -12.66 7.78 -1.90
N ALA A 482 -13.07 6.89 -2.79
CA ALA A 482 -13.38 5.50 -2.49
C ALA A 482 -12.16 4.62 -2.77
N ILE A 483 -11.83 3.72 -1.84
CA ILE A 483 -10.76 2.72 -2.02
C ILE A 483 -11.24 1.41 -1.40
N GLN A 484 -11.44 0.37 -2.22
CA GLN A 484 -11.97 -0.93 -1.81
C GLN A 484 -13.23 -0.81 -0.92
N ASP A 485 -13.14 -1.26 0.33
CA ASP A 485 -14.18 -1.25 1.37
C ASP A 485 -14.10 0.00 2.28
N SER A 486 -13.34 1.02 1.89
CA SER A 486 -13.13 2.27 2.63
C SER A 486 -13.57 3.51 1.85
N VAL A 487 -13.90 4.57 2.61
CA VAL A 487 -14.19 5.91 2.12
C VAL A 487 -13.28 6.88 2.88
N TYR A 488 -12.69 7.83 2.16
CA TYR A 488 -11.86 8.91 2.70
C TYR A 488 -12.36 10.27 2.26
N GLY A 489 -12.14 11.29 3.09
CA GLY A 489 -12.47 12.68 2.80
C GLY A 489 -11.45 13.66 3.36
N ILE A 490 -11.28 14.80 2.71
CA ILE A 490 -10.49 15.93 3.21
C ILE A 490 -11.44 17.05 3.63
N LYS A 491 -11.27 17.58 4.83
CA LYS A 491 -12.00 18.75 5.33
C LYS A 491 -11.39 20.07 4.84
N LYS A 492 -12.17 21.15 4.86
CA LYS A 492 -11.74 22.53 4.52
C LYS A 492 -10.52 23.01 5.32
N ASP A 493 -10.33 22.49 6.52
CA ASP A 493 -9.19 22.80 7.39
C ASP A 493 -7.97 21.90 7.15
N GLY A 494 -8.01 21.07 6.11
CA GLY A 494 -6.94 20.17 5.69
C GLY A 494 -6.95 18.80 6.36
N THR A 495 -7.83 18.56 7.34
CA THR A 495 -7.91 17.28 8.07
C THR A 495 -8.44 16.15 7.20
N ILE A 496 -7.80 14.98 7.27
CA ILE A 496 -8.28 13.76 6.60
C ILE A 496 -9.25 13.02 7.54
N VAL A 497 -10.30 12.43 6.98
CA VAL A 497 -11.22 11.53 7.68
C VAL A 497 -11.39 10.25 6.87
N GLY A 498 -11.65 9.14 7.54
CA GLY A 498 -11.84 7.85 6.90
C GLY A 498 -12.88 7.01 7.64
N THR A 499 -13.64 6.21 6.91
CA THR A 499 -14.50 5.16 7.47
C THR A 499 -14.50 3.91 6.57
N GLY A 500 -15.07 2.80 7.05
CA GLY A 500 -15.07 1.51 6.37
C GLY A 500 -13.98 0.57 6.88
N TYR A 501 -13.53 -0.35 6.04
CA TYR A 501 -12.46 -1.28 6.39
C TYR A 501 -11.09 -0.60 6.31
N ILE A 502 -10.73 0.12 7.38
CA ILE A 502 -9.43 0.74 7.56
C ILE A 502 -8.53 -0.26 8.33
N PRO A 503 -7.48 -0.81 7.70
CA PRO A 503 -6.54 -1.68 8.38
C PRO A 503 -5.96 -1.03 9.65
N GLU A 504 -5.65 -1.80 10.70
CA GLU A 504 -5.17 -1.22 11.96
C GLU A 504 -3.90 -0.36 11.82
N HIS A 505 -3.06 -0.65 10.83
CA HIS A 505 -1.87 0.16 10.51
C HIS A 505 -2.19 1.45 9.73
N CYS A 506 -3.43 1.65 9.29
CA CYS A 506 -3.95 2.87 8.68
C CYS A 506 -4.90 3.64 9.63
N LYS A 507 -5.21 3.09 10.81
CA LYS A 507 -5.87 3.81 11.92
C LYS A 507 -4.89 4.75 12.60
N TYR A 508 -4.27 5.64 11.84
CA TYR A 508 -3.68 6.83 12.44
C TYR A 508 -4.83 7.74 12.88
N ASP A 509 -4.61 8.54 13.92
CA ASP A 509 -5.52 9.64 14.22
C ASP A 509 -5.44 10.63 13.05
N LEU A 510 -6.27 10.42 12.02
CA LEU A 510 -6.29 11.23 10.79
C LEU A 510 -6.57 12.72 11.07
N GLY A 511 -6.96 13.05 12.32
CA GLY A 511 -7.04 14.40 12.87
C GLY A 511 -5.72 15.17 12.86
N ASP A 512 -4.57 14.49 12.90
CA ASP A 512 -3.24 15.12 12.96
C ASP A 512 -2.62 15.41 11.58
N LEU A 513 -3.21 14.89 10.50
CA LEU A 513 -2.77 15.15 9.13
C LEU A 513 -3.54 16.35 8.56
N LYS A 514 -2.87 17.51 8.51
CA LYS A 514 -3.33 18.70 7.77
C LYS A 514 -2.55 18.84 6.47
N LEU A 515 -3.25 18.82 5.35
CA LEU A 515 -2.66 18.97 4.02
C LEU A 515 -2.27 20.43 3.69
N TRP A 516 -2.71 21.41 4.49
CA TRP A 516 -2.31 22.82 4.40
C TRP A 516 -2.42 23.55 5.74
#